data_AF-A0A970IS08-F1
#
_entry.id   AF-A0A970IS08-F1
#
_cell.length_a   1.000
_cell.length_b   1.000
_cell.length_c   1.000
_cell.angle_alpha   90.00
_cell.angle_beta   90.00
_cell.angle_gamma   90.00
#
_symmetry.space_group_name_H-M   'P 1'
#
loop_
_entity.id
_entity.type
_entity.pdbx_description
1 polymer ?
#
loop_
_entity_poly.entity_id
_entity_poly.type
_entity_poly.pdbx_seq_one_letter_code
_entity_poly.pdbx_strand_id
1 'polypeptide(L)'
;MEHTIELTPFICESIMANKKVWPFIEKQYETNRAYYYNLYKNSPWCNHYILTSQTLKREIIGQKTIGILLGADEIILRKIIKAGWPAIFEYVRKQQQKNLPYDMEGIYKTMESIHKRTEKISDDEYNSWCYMGILAAQMQGVENDPADPLLETVLRMSHGRMEWIENEQRYLLKNVSPLSLAVGNKLKKEVFKKHNIKKYFRTYQSAEGTAIY
;
A
#
# COMPACT_ATOMS: atom_id res chain seq x y z
N MET A 1 16.53 -6.99 21.53
CA MET A 1 15.05 -6.91 21.44
C MET A 1 14.69 -7.43 20.07
N GLU A 2 13.94 -8.52 19.97
CA GLU A 2 13.35 -8.93 18.70
C GLU A 2 12.31 -7.87 18.31
N HIS A 3 12.65 -7.05 17.31
CA HIS A 3 11.70 -6.14 16.71
C HIS A 3 10.99 -6.89 15.60
N THR A 4 9.75 -7.31 15.85
CA THR A 4 8.89 -7.85 14.80
C THR A 4 8.51 -6.73 13.85
N ILE A 5 8.95 -6.82 12.59
CA ILE A 5 8.63 -5.80 11.58
C ILE A 5 7.30 -6.15 10.92
N GLU A 6 6.34 -5.23 11.02
CA GLU A 6 5.07 -5.34 10.31
C GLU A 6 5.21 -4.92 8.84
N LEU A 7 5.15 -5.89 7.92
CA LEU A 7 5.30 -5.66 6.48
C LEU A 7 4.00 -5.22 5.78
N THR A 8 2.87 -5.27 6.49
CA THR A 8 1.54 -4.91 5.97
C THR A 8 1.50 -3.60 5.15
N PRO A 9 2.03 -2.45 5.63
CA PRO A 9 1.99 -1.20 4.85
C PRO A 9 2.83 -1.26 3.55
N PHE A 10 3.94 -1.99 3.56
CA PHE A 10 4.82 -2.14 2.40
C PHE A 10 4.23 -3.08 1.34
N ILE A 11 3.58 -4.17 1.77
CA ILE A 11 2.81 -5.05 0.91
C ILE A 11 1.66 -4.27 0.26
N CYS A 12 0.94 -3.47 1.05
CA CYS A 12 -0.12 -2.62 0.53
C CYS A 12 0.40 -1.60 -0.50
N GLU A 13 1.53 -0.94 -0.24
CA GLU A 13 2.20 -0.04 -1.19
C GLU A 13 2.52 -0.74 -2.52
N SER A 14 3.04 -1.97 -2.45
CA SER A 14 3.34 -2.80 -3.61
C SER A 14 2.09 -3.09 -4.46
N ILE A 15 0.98 -3.46 -3.82
CA ILE A 15 -0.32 -3.70 -4.47
C ILE A 15 -0.89 -2.42 -5.09
N MET A 16 -0.82 -1.29 -4.38
CA MET A 16 -1.26 0.00 -4.91
C MET A 16 -0.45 0.44 -6.12
N ALA A 17 0.85 0.16 -6.17
CA ALA A 17 1.71 0.50 -7.29
C ALA A 17 1.37 -0.32 -8.55
N ASN A 18 0.93 -1.57 -8.40
CA ASN A 18 0.65 -2.47 -9.50
C ASN A 18 -0.80 -2.38 -10.01
N LYS A 19 -1.03 -1.55 -11.04
CA LYS A 19 -2.37 -1.37 -11.63
C LYS A 19 -3.02 -2.65 -12.18
N LYS A 20 -2.23 -3.70 -12.49
CA LYS A 20 -2.75 -4.96 -13.02
C LYS A 20 -3.66 -5.68 -12.01
N VAL A 21 -3.43 -5.50 -10.71
CA VAL A 21 -4.22 -6.18 -9.67
C VAL A 21 -5.43 -5.37 -9.22
N TRP A 22 -5.54 -4.09 -9.58
CA TRP A 22 -6.63 -3.23 -9.12
C TRP A 22 -8.03 -3.79 -9.45
N PRO A 23 -8.32 -4.29 -10.66
CA PRO A 23 -9.64 -4.86 -10.95
C PRO A 23 -10.00 -6.04 -10.05
N PHE A 24 -9.00 -6.85 -9.66
CA PHE A 24 -9.19 -7.96 -8.74
C PHE A 24 -9.45 -7.46 -7.31
N ILE A 25 -8.68 -6.48 -6.84
CA ILE A 25 -8.88 -5.85 -5.53
C ILE A 25 -10.27 -5.26 -5.42
N GLU A 26 -10.73 -4.53 -6.43
CA GLU A 26 -12.07 -3.94 -6.43
C GLU A 26 -13.16 -5.00 -6.42
N LYS A 27 -13.05 -6.01 -7.30
CA LYS A 27 -14.02 -7.11 -7.35
C LYS A 27 -14.10 -7.84 -6.02
N GLN A 28 -12.95 -8.14 -5.40
CA GLN A 28 -12.90 -8.83 -4.12
C GLN A 28 -13.47 -7.96 -3.00
N TYR A 29 -13.13 -6.68 -2.97
CA TYR A 29 -13.65 -5.76 -1.95
C TYR A 29 -15.18 -5.69 -1.97
N GLU A 30 -15.79 -5.67 -3.16
CA GLU A 30 -17.25 -5.62 -3.30
C GLU A 30 -17.97 -6.90 -2.85
N THR A 31 -17.28 -8.05 -2.69
CA THR A 31 -17.93 -9.27 -2.19
C THR A 31 -18.41 -9.13 -0.75
N ASN A 32 -17.73 -8.32 0.06
CA ASN A 32 -18.14 -7.98 1.42
C ASN A 32 -17.58 -6.61 1.83
N ARG A 33 -18.06 -5.56 1.16
CA ARG A 33 -17.59 -4.19 1.32
C ARG A 33 -17.62 -3.69 2.76
N ALA A 34 -18.69 -3.96 3.50
CA ALA A 34 -18.85 -3.49 4.87
C ALA A 34 -17.79 -4.12 5.81
N TYR A 35 -17.52 -5.42 5.63
CA TYR A 35 -16.50 -6.14 6.40
C TYR A 35 -15.10 -5.56 6.15
N TYR A 36 -14.68 -5.48 4.88
CA TYR A 36 -13.34 -4.99 4.55
C TYR A 36 -13.14 -3.52 4.91
N TYR A 37 -14.17 -2.68 4.75
CA TYR A 37 -14.12 -1.30 5.19
C TYR A 37 -13.90 -1.17 6.70
N ASN A 38 -14.63 -1.96 7.49
CA ASN A 38 -14.50 -1.93 8.95
C ASN A 38 -13.11 -2.39 9.40
N LEU A 39 -12.54 -3.42 8.76
CA LEU A 39 -11.17 -3.85 9.02
C LEU A 39 -10.15 -2.75 8.74
N TYR A 40 -10.24 -2.10 7.57
CA TYR A 40 -9.38 -0.98 7.22
C TYR A 40 -9.50 0.16 8.25
N LYS A 41 -10.73 0.60 8.56
CA LYS A 41 -10.99 1.74 9.44
C LYS A 41 -10.41 1.53 10.85
N ASN A 42 -10.45 0.29 11.34
CA ASN A 42 -9.96 -0.08 12.66
C ASN A 42 -8.48 -0.52 12.67
N SER A 43 -7.82 -0.54 11.50
CA SER A 43 -6.41 -0.88 11.40
C SER A 43 -5.51 0.29 11.83
N PRO A 44 -4.29 0.02 12.35
CA PRO A 44 -3.30 1.07 12.62
C PRO A 44 -2.84 1.77 11.34
N TRP A 45 -3.11 1.18 10.17
CA TRP A 45 -2.66 1.66 8.87
C TRP A 45 -3.58 2.70 8.23
N CYS A 46 -4.80 2.89 8.75
CA CYS A 46 -5.85 3.72 8.15
C CYS A 46 -5.40 5.14 7.76
N ASN A 47 -4.56 5.77 8.59
CA ASN A 47 -4.02 7.10 8.33
C ASN A 47 -2.49 7.10 8.29
N HIS A 48 -1.88 5.94 8.03
CA HIS A 48 -0.44 5.82 8.05
C HIS A 48 0.18 6.47 6.82
N TYR A 49 1.23 7.26 7.03
CA TYR A 49 1.81 8.14 6.01
C TYR A 49 2.25 7.41 4.74
N ILE A 50 2.75 6.17 4.86
CA ILE A 50 3.11 5.31 3.70
C ILE A 50 1.91 5.16 2.75
N LEU A 51 0.70 5.06 3.29
CA LEU A 51 -0.51 4.79 2.52
C LEU A 51 -1.24 6.07 2.08
N THR A 52 -1.09 7.17 2.82
CA THR A 52 -1.81 8.44 2.59
C THR A 52 -0.98 9.54 1.91
N SER A 53 0.19 9.17 1.36
CA SER A 53 1.08 10.10 0.63
C SER A 53 1.15 9.75 -0.84
N GLN A 54 0.03 9.32 -1.40
CA GLN A 54 -0.08 8.77 -2.74
C GLN A 54 -1.09 9.57 -3.56
N THR A 55 -1.24 9.23 -4.84
CA THR A 55 -2.36 9.78 -5.62
C THR A 55 -3.69 9.32 -5.02
N LEU A 56 -4.74 10.15 -5.04
CA LEU A 56 -6.07 9.79 -4.51
C LEU A 56 -6.58 8.41 -4.99
N LYS A 57 -6.34 8.07 -6.26
CA LYS A 57 -6.70 6.75 -6.80
C LYS A 57 -5.97 5.59 -6.11
N ARG A 58 -4.66 5.75 -5.88
CA ARG A 58 -3.85 4.77 -5.15
C ARG A 58 -4.32 4.66 -3.70
N GLU A 59 -4.59 5.78 -3.03
CA GLU A 59 -5.09 5.76 -1.66
C GLU A 59 -6.39 4.97 -1.56
N ILE A 60 -7.37 5.23 -2.42
CA ILE A 60 -8.64 4.47 -2.45
C ILE A 60 -8.39 2.96 -2.61
N ILE A 61 -7.49 2.57 -3.51
CA ILE A 61 -7.10 1.15 -3.67
C ILE A 61 -6.36 0.62 -2.44
N GLY A 62 -5.56 1.45 -1.77
CA GLY A 62 -4.88 1.11 -0.53
C GLY A 62 -5.84 0.78 0.60
N GLN A 63 -6.89 1.59 0.77
CA GLN A 63 -7.92 1.33 1.77
C GLN A 63 -8.58 -0.03 1.56
N LYS A 64 -8.94 -0.35 0.30
CA LYS A 64 -9.52 -1.65 -0.07
C LYS A 64 -8.52 -2.78 0.19
N THR A 65 -7.26 -2.56 -0.20
CA THR A 65 -6.16 -3.52 -0.04
C THR A 65 -5.92 -3.86 1.42
N ILE A 66 -5.82 -2.89 2.32
CA ILE A 66 -5.64 -3.15 3.76
C ILE A 66 -6.80 -3.97 4.31
N GLY A 67 -8.04 -3.60 3.98
CA GLY A 67 -9.21 -4.37 4.39
C GLY A 67 -9.09 -5.84 3.96
N ILE A 68 -8.68 -6.09 2.71
CA ILE A 68 -8.47 -7.45 2.18
C ILE A 68 -7.29 -8.16 2.87
N LEU A 69 -6.14 -7.51 3.06
CA LEU A 69 -4.98 -8.10 3.72
C LEU A 69 -5.29 -8.57 5.14
N LEU A 70 -6.16 -7.87 5.86
CA LEU A 70 -6.52 -8.17 7.25
C LEU A 70 -7.63 -9.22 7.40
N GLY A 71 -8.39 -9.52 6.35
CA GLY A 71 -9.61 -10.33 6.48
C GLY A 71 -9.87 -11.33 5.38
N ALA A 72 -9.06 -11.35 4.32
CA ALA A 72 -9.19 -12.35 3.28
C ALA A 72 -8.43 -13.62 3.65
N ASP A 73 -8.93 -14.75 3.13
CA ASP A 73 -8.21 -16.01 3.23
C ASP A 73 -6.94 -15.99 2.37
N GLU A 74 -6.09 -16.98 2.63
CA GLU A 74 -4.85 -17.19 1.90
C GLU A 74 -5.08 -17.40 0.39
N ILE A 75 -6.21 -17.98 -0.03
CA ILE A 75 -6.51 -18.24 -1.45
C ILE A 75 -6.65 -16.92 -2.21
N ILE A 76 -7.31 -15.93 -1.63
CA ILE A 76 -7.44 -14.59 -2.21
C ILE A 76 -6.08 -13.92 -2.34
N LEU A 77 -5.26 -13.97 -1.28
CA LEU A 77 -3.93 -13.39 -1.31
C LEU A 77 -3.04 -14.05 -2.38
N ARG A 78 -3.14 -15.37 -2.58
CA ARG A 78 -2.40 -16.10 -3.64
C ARG A 78 -2.82 -15.62 -5.02
N LYS A 79 -4.12 -15.35 -5.23
CA LYS A 79 -4.63 -14.80 -6.49
C LYS A 79 -4.09 -13.40 -6.77
N ILE A 80 -3.93 -12.55 -5.75
CA ILE A 80 -3.31 -11.22 -5.89
C ILE A 80 -1.87 -11.37 -6.39
N ILE A 81 -1.07 -12.21 -5.72
CA ILE A 81 0.34 -12.43 -6.10
C ILE A 81 0.42 -13.00 -7.52
N LYS A 82 -0.37 -14.03 -7.83
CA LYS A 82 -0.35 -14.67 -9.15
C LYS A 82 -0.76 -13.70 -10.28
N ALA A 83 -1.66 -12.76 -10.01
CA ALA A 83 -2.09 -11.75 -10.98
C ALA A 83 -1.05 -10.62 -11.15
N GLY A 84 -0.45 -10.16 -10.04
CA GLY A 84 0.47 -9.01 -10.05
C GLY A 84 1.93 -9.38 -10.35
N TRP A 85 2.39 -10.48 -9.79
CA TRP A 85 3.78 -10.96 -9.81
C TRP A 85 3.84 -12.48 -10.08
N PRO A 86 3.37 -12.93 -11.25
CA PRO A 86 3.36 -14.35 -11.58
C PRO A 86 4.75 -15.00 -11.51
N ALA A 87 5.81 -14.26 -11.89
CA ALA A 87 7.17 -14.76 -11.83
C ALA A 87 7.65 -15.04 -10.40
N ILE A 88 7.30 -14.16 -9.44
CA ILE A 88 7.57 -14.37 -8.02
C ILE A 88 6.85 -15.63 -7.53
N PHE A 89 5.55 -15.73 -7.80
CA PHE A 89 4.74 -16.87 -7.39
C PHE A 89 5.30 -18.20 -7.89
N GLU A 90 5.72 -18.24 -9.15
CA GLU A 90 6.29 -19.44 -9.76
C GLU A 90 7.70 -19.76 -9.28
N TYR A 91 8.52 -18.75 -8.99
CA TYR A 91 9.85 -18.93 -8.42
C TYR A 91 9.75 -19.58 -7.04
N VAL A 92 8.97 -18.99 -6.12
CA VAL A 92 8.81 -19.51 -4.76
C VAL A 92 8.13 -20.89 -4.76
N ARG A 93 7.18 -21.12 -5.67
CA ARG A 93 6.55 -22.45 -5.84
C ARG A 93 7.58 -23.53 -6.17
N LYS A 94 8.58 -23.22 -6.99
CA LYS A 94 9.67 -24.16 -7.31
C LYS A 94 10.57 -24.42 -6.10
N GLN A 95 10.79 -23.44 -5.23
CA GLN A 95 11.54 -23.63 -3.99
C GLN A 95 10.77 -24.58 -3.05
N GLN A 96 9.47 -24.31 -2.86
CA GLN A 96 8.58 -25.17 -2.10
C GLN A 96 8.61 -26.62 -2.59
N GLN A 97 8.45 -26.84 -3.90
CA GLN A 97 8.46 -28.18 -4.51
C GLN A 97 9.78 -28.92 -4.35
N LYS A 98 10.89 -28.19 -4.25
CA LYS A 98 12.24 -28.74 -4.10
C LYS A 98 12.70 -28.79 -2.64
N ASN A 99 11.85 -28.36 -1.69
CA ASN A 99 12.21 -28.18 -0.29
C ASN A 99 13.49 -27.33 -0.10
N LEU A 100 13.59 -26.27 -0.90
CA LEU A 100 14.68 -25.28 -0.80
C LEU A 100 14.21 -24.10 0.07
N PRO A 101 15.10 -23.49 0.85
CA PRO A 101 14.77 -22.28 1.58
C PRO A 101 14.47 -21.13 0.61
N TYR A 102 13.75 -20.12 1.11
CA TYR A 102 13.50 -18.89 0.39
C TYR A 102 14.82 -18.15 0.14
N ASP A 103 14.96 -17.59 -1.07
CA ASP A 103 16.19 -16.99 -1.59
C ASP A 103 15.83 -15.63 -2.20
N MET A 104 16.18 -14.56 -1.48
CA MET A 104 15.95 -13.19 -1.91
C MET A 104 16.79 -12.83 -3.14
N GLU A 105 18.02 -13.33 -3.22
CA GLU A 105 18.91 -13.07 -4.35
C GLU A 105 18.31 -13.63 -5.64
N GLY A 106 17.73 -14.83 -5.57
CA GLY A 106 17.03 -15.45 -6.70
C GLY A 106 15.78 -14.69 -7.13
N ILE A 107 15.06 -14.03 -6.21
CA ILE A 107 13.97 -13.11 -6.55
C ILE A 107 14.49 -11.93 -7.38
N TYR A 108 15.61 -11.32 -6.97
CA TYR A 108 16.22 -10.22 -7.73
C TYR A 108 16.73 -10.67 -9.09
N LYS A 109 17.44 -11.80 -9.16
CA LYS A 109 17.90 -12.37 -10.44
C LYS A 109 16.72 -12.66 -11.37
N THR A 110 15.60 -13.12 -10.83
CA THR A 110 14.36 -13.33 -11.59
C THR A 110 13.83 -12.01 -12.14
N MET A 111 13.75 -10.96 -11.32
CA MET A 111 13.36 -9.61 -11.75
C MET A 111 14.28 -9.09 -12.87
N GLU A 112 15.59 -9.12 -12.68
CA GLU A 112 16.57 -8.63 -13.66
C GLU A 112 16.47 -9.39 -15.00
N SER A 113 16.24 -10.70 -14.96
CA SER A 113 16.08 -11.50 -16.18
C SER A 113 14.85 -11.08 -17.01
N ILE A 114 13.79 -10.61 -16.34
CA ILE A 114 12.56 -10.12 -16.96
C ILE A 114 12.75 -8.68 -17.45
N HIS A 115 13.35 -7.85 -16.61
CA HIS A 115 13.67 -6.47 -16.90
C HIS A 115 15.03 -6.41 -17.60
N LYS A 116 15.02 -6.67 -18.92
CA LYS A 116 16.20 -6.62 -19.84
C LYS A 116 17.07 -5.34 -19.73
N ARG A 117 16.61 -4.33 -19.01
CA ARG A 117 17.21 -3.03 -18.74
C ARG A 117 16.99 -2.68 -17.28
N THR A 118 17.92 -3.09 -16.43
CA THR A 118 17.83 -2.92 -14.98
C THR A 118 17.86 -1.44 -14.57
N GLU A 119 18.46 -0.58 -15.40
CA GLU A 119 18.49 0.87 -15.19
C GLU A 119 17.12 1.55 -15.26
N LYS A 120 16.08 0.82 -15.71
CA LYS A 120 14.71 1.32 -15.80
C LYS A 120 13.80 0.84 -14.68
N ILE A 121 14.31 0.00 -13.78
CA ILE A 121 13.54 -0.49 -12.64
C ILE A 121 13.50 0.63 -11.61
N SER A 122 12.29 1.10 -11.31
CA SER A 122 12.10 2.09 -10.24
C SER A 122 12.29 1.46 -8.86
N ASP A 123 12.68 2.27 -7.87
CA ASP A 123 12.75 1.84 -6.46
C ASP A 123 11.43 1.23 -5.96
N ASP A 124 10.28 1.78 -6.36
CA ASP A 124 8.94 1.24 -6.04
C ASP A 124 8.79 -0.20 -6.54
N GLU A 125 9.23 -0.46 -7.77
CA GLU A 125 9.17 -1.79 -8.37
C GLU A 125 10.16 -2.73 -7.68
N TYR A 126 11.41 -2.29 -7.48
CA TYR A 126 12.42 -3.06 -6.76
C TYR A 126 11.91 -3.52 -5.38
N ASN A 127 11.43 -2.56 -4.57
CA ASN A 127 10.86 -2.82 -3.26
C ASN A 127 9.65 -3.76 -3.33
N SER A 128 8.78 -3.56 -4.33
CA SER A 128 7.63 -4.42 -4.54
C SER A 128 8.02 -5.87 -4.81
N TRP A 129 9.11 -6.15 -5.51
CA TRP A 129 9.56 -7.52 -5.72
C TRP A 129 10.01 -8.18 -4.41
N CYS A 130 10.68 -7.45 -3.52
CA CYS A 130 11.10 -7.96 -2.21
C CYS A 130 9.89 -8.32 -1.35
N TYR A 131 8.99 -7.36 -1.12
CA TYR A 131 7.87 -7.54 -0.20
C TYR A 131 6.89 -8.61 -0.69
N MET A 132 6.63 -8.66 -2.00
CA MET A 132 5.77 -9.68 -2.57
C MET A 132 6.45 -11.05 -2.62
N GLY A 133 7.78 -11.11 -2.71
CA GLY A 133 8.56 -12.33 -2.55
C GLY A 133 8.44 -12.92 -1.15
N ILE A 134 8.64 -12.09 -0.12
CA ILE A 134 8.48 -12.48 1.29
C ILE A 134 7.06 -12.99 1.55
N LEU A 135 6.05 -12.24 1.10
CA LEU A 135 4.66 -12.65 1.24
C LEU A 135 4.41 -13.99 0.51
N ALA A 136 4.90 -14.17 -0.71
CA ALA A 136 4.75 -15.42 -1.44
C ALA A 136 5.37 -16.62 -0.71
N ALA A 137 6.57 -16.44 -0.14
CA ALA A 137 7.27 -17.45 0.66
C ALA A 137 6.47 -17.86 1.90
N GLN A 138 6.05 -16.88 2.70
CA GLN A 138 5.22 -17.10 3.89
C GLN A 138 3.94 -17.86 3.53
N MET A 139 3.25 -17.43 2.47
CA MET A 139 2.04 -18.07 2.00
C MET A 139 2.27 -19.49 1.51
N GLN A 140 3.39 -19.78 0.85
CA GLN A 140 3.72 -21.12 0.37
C GLN A 140 4.39 -21.99 1.46
N GLY A 141 4.53 -21.50 2.69
CA GLY A 141 5.20 -22.22 3.76
C GLY A 141 6.66 -22.53 3.43
N VAL A 142 7.31 -21.67 2.64
CA VAL A 142 8.74 -21.76 2.37
C VAL A 142 9.47 -21.03 3.48
N GLU A 143 10.29 -21.76 4.23
CA GLU A 143 11.08 -21.18 5.32
C GLU A 143 12.15 -20.24 4.77
N ASN A 144 12.39 -19.15 5.49
CA ASN A 144 13.46 -18.22 5.17
C ASN A 144 14.82 -18.88 5.44
N ASP A 145 15.81 -18.63 4.58
CA ASP A 145 17.19 -18.89 4.94
C ASP A 145 17.63 -17.87 6.01
N PRO A 146 17.93 -18.30 7.25
CA PRO A 146 18.38 -17.38 8.30
C PRO A 146 19.72 -16.71 8.00
N ALA A 147 20.47 -17.23 7.01
CA ALA A 147 21.74 -16.67 6.57
C ALA A 147 21.62 -15.76 5.34
N ASP A 148 20.41 -15.50 4.81
CA ASP A 148 20.22 -14.62 3.64
C ASP A 148 20.49 -13.14 4.00
N PRO A 149 21.63 -12.56 3.57
CA PRO A 149 22.02 -11.21 3.94
C PRO A 149 21.15 -10.14 3.25
N LEU A 150 20.52 -10.47 2.12
CA LEU A 150 19.64 -9.55 1.40
C LEU A 150 18.30 -9.47 2.09
N LEU A 151 17.75 -10.59 2.56
CA LEU A 151 16.54 -10.59 3.38
C LEU A 151 16.74 -9.74 4.64
N GLU A 152 17.85 -9.92 5.37
CA GLU A 152 18.17 -9.11 6.54
C GLU A 152 18.25 -7.62 6.19
N THR A 153 18.90 -7.29 5.07
CA THR A 153 19.03 -5.91 4.59
C THR A 153 17.68 -5.29 4.28
N VAL A 154 16.79 -6.00 3.59
CA VAL A 154 15.42 -5.54 3.29
C VAL A 154 14.66 -5.28 4.58
N LEU A 155 14.68 -6.21 5.53
CA LEU A 155 13.98 -6.06 6.81
C LEU A 155 14.51 -4.86 7.61
N ARG A 156 15.84 -4.72 7.71
CA ARG A 156 16.47 -3.57 8.37
C ARG A 156 16.08 -2.24 7.71
N MET A 157 16.03 -2.20 6.37
CA MET A 157 15.57 -1.03 5.63
C MET A 157 14.09 -0.71 5.90
N SER A 158 13.23 -1.73 5.94
CA SER A 158 11.80 -1.56 6.28
C SER A 158 11.63 -0.99 7.68
N HIS A 159 12.39 -1.50 8.66
CA HIS A 159 12.40 -0.97 10.02
C HIS A 159 12.84 0.49 10.05
N GLY A 160 13.99 0.82 9.44
CA GLY A 160 14.49 2.19 9.39
C GLY A 160 13.51 3.15 8.70
N ARG A 161 12.80 2.69 7.65
CA ARG A 161 11.76 3.47 6.98
C ARG A 161 10.55 3.70 7.89
N MET A 162 10.14 2.70 8.68
CA MET A 162 9.07 2.86 9.68
C MET A 162 9.47 3.87 10.76
N GLU A 163 10.65 3.70 11.37
CA GLU A 163 11.16 4.61 12.40
C GLU A 163 11.29 6.04 11.88
N TRP A 164 11.80 6.20 10.67
CA TRP A 164 11.92 7.50 10.04
C TRP A 164 10.57 8.19 9.83
N ILE A 165 9.53 7.44 9.42
CA ILE A 165 8.18 7.98 9.22
C ILE A 165 7.50 8.32 10.55
N GLU A 166 7.75 7.54 11.59
CA GLU A 166 7.18 7.77 12.93
C GLU A 166 7.87 8.95 13.65
N ASN A 167 9.19 9.10 13.48
CA ASN A 167 9.98 10.13 14.14
C ASN A 167 10.05 11.46 13.38
N GLU A 168 10.09 11.44 12.04
CA GLU A 168 9.97 12.67 11.27
C GLU A 168 8.49 13.06 11.18
N GLN A 169 8.14 14.04 12.01
CA GLN A 169 6.88 14.78 11.90
C GLN A 169 6.81 15.55 10.58
N ARG A 170 6.62 14.83 9.47
CA ARG A 170 6.28 15.42 8.17
C ARG A 170 5.01 16.26 8.32
N TYR A 171 4.82 17.22 7.40
CA TYR A 171 3.76 18.23 7.34
C TYR A 171 2.33 17.69 7.58
N LEU A 172 2.02 17.29 8.80
CA LEU A 172 0.70 16.91 9.23
C LEU A 172 -0.05 18.20 9.50
N LEU A 173 -1.28 18.32 9.01
CA LEU A 173 -2.08 19.53 9.22
C LEU A 173 -2.18 19.91 10.71
N LYS A 174 -2.18 18.91 11.59
CA LYS A 174 -2.15 19.06 13.06
C LYS A 174 -0.88 19.71 13.62
N ASN A 175 0.23 19.66 12.89
CA ASN A 175 1.53 20.20 13.26
C ASN A 175 1.84 21.51 12.51
N VAL A 176 0.93 21.95 11.61
CA VAL A 176 1.07 23.24 10.93
C VAL A 176 0.82 24.36 11.94
N SER A 177 1.72 25.33 11.99
CA SER A 177 1.58 26.46 12.91
C SER A 177 0.25 27.21 12.66
N PRO A 178 -0.35 27.82 13.70
CA PRO A 178 -1.57 28.61 13.56
C PRO A 178 -1.46 29.69 12.46
N LEU A 179 -0.27 30.28 12.31
CA LEU A 179 0.02 31.26 11.27
C LEU A 179 -0.09 30.65 9.86
N SER A 180 0.56 29.51 9.62
CA SER A 180 0.52 28.82 8.32
C SER A 180 -0.90 28.31 7.99
N LEU A 181 -1.66 27.86 9.00
CA LEU A 181 -3.09 27.53 8.84
C LEU A 181 -3.93 28.75 8.44
N ALA A 182 -3.68 29.91 9.02
CA ALA A 182 -4.38 31.14 8.68
C ALA A 182 -4.08 31.57 7.23
N VAL A 183 -2.82 31.46 6.79
CA VAL A 183 -2.40 31.73 5.41
C VAL A 183 -3.09 30.76 4.43
N GLY A 184 -3.08 29.46 4.72
CA GLY A 184 -3.74 28.45 3.90
C GLY A 184 -5.26 28.67 3.78
N ASN A 185 -5.92 29.04 4.88
CA ASN A 185 -7.34 29.36 4.88
C ASN A 185 -7.67 30.62 4.07
N LYS A 186 -6.79 31.64 4.10
CA LYS A 186 -6.94 32.85 3.27
C LYS A 186 -6.84 32.51 1.79
N LEU A 187 -5.79 31.78 1.39
CA LEU A 187 -5.60 31.27 0.02
C LEU A 187 -6.81 30.48 -0.47
N LYS A 188 -7.32 29.55 0.35
CA LYS A 188 -8.52 28.76 0.03
C LYS A 188 -9.74 29.65 -0.24
N LYS A 189 -9.98 30.67 0.59
CA LYS A 189 -11.07 31.63 0.40
C LYS A 189 -10.92 32.42 -0.90
N GLU A 190 -9.72 32.87 -1.21
CA GLU A 190 -9.43 33.63 -2.44
C GLU A 190 -9.66 32.79 -3.70
N VAL A 191 -9.18 31.55 -3.71
CA VAL A 191 -9.43 30.60 -4.81
C VAL A 191 -10.93 30.33 -4.98
N PHE A 192 -11.64 30.09 -3.87
CA PHE A 192 -13.09 29.81 -3.92
C PHE A 192 -13.86 31.01 -4.47
N LYS A 193 -13.49 32.24 -4.06
CA LYS A 193 -14.07 33.47 -4.59
C LYS A 193 -13.76 33.65 -6.08
N LYS A 194 -12.50 33.47 -6.49
CA LYS A 194 -12.04 33.64 -7.88
C LYS A 194 -12.74 32.67 -8.84
N HIS A 195 -12.98 31.44 -8.41
CA HIS A 195 -13.58 30.39 -9.25
C HIS A 195 -15.07 30.15 -8.96
N ASN A 196 -15.72 31.04 -8.19
CA ASN A 196 -17.14 30.93 -7.81
C ASN A 196 -17.53 29.55 -7.21
N ILE A 197 -16.61 28.95 -6.43
CA ILE A 197 -16.82 27.66 -5.81
C ILE A 197 -17.59 27.87 -4.51
N LYS A 198 -18.82 27.32 -4.44
CA LYS A 198 -19.60 27.31 -3.20
C LYS A 198 -18.89 26.45 -2.14
N LYS A 199 -18.56 27.06 -1.00
CA LYS A 199 -17.87 26.41 0.14
C LYS A 199 -18.60 25.16 0.64
N TYR A 200 -19.92 25.12 0.50
CA TYR A 200 -20.79 24.00 0.86
C TYR A 200 -21.33 23.39 -0.43
N PHE A 201 -20.89 22.19 -0.77
CA PHE A 201 -21.47 21.39 -1.83
C PHE A 201 -22.79 20.81 -1.28
N ARG A 202 -23.94 21.36 -1.68
CA ARG A 202 -25.25 20.74 -1.40
C ARG A 202 -25.62 19.93 -2.65
N THR A 203 -25.70 18.61 -2.52
CA THR A 203 -26.11 17.69 -3.61
C THR A 203 -27.63 17.63 -3.81
N TYR A 204 -28.42 18.33 -2.99
CA TYR A 204 -29.88 18.43 -3.13
C TYR A 204 -30.30 19.89 -3.28
N GLN A 205 -30.91 20.21 -4.43
CA GLN A 205 -31.77 21.37 -4.60
C GLN A 205 -33.18 20.82 -4.86
N SER A 206 -34.14 21.05 -3.95
CA SER A 206 -35.55 20.88 -4.31
C SER A 206 -35.89 21.88 -5.42
N ALA A 207 -36.76 21.50 -6.34
CA ALA A 207 -37.14 22.31 -7.50
C ALA A 207 -37.78 23.66 -7.12
N GLU A 208 -38.20 23.80 -5.88
CA GLU A 208 -38.71 25.04 -5.31
C GLU A 208 -37.65 25.57 -4.34
N GLY A 209 -37.05 26.71 -4.70
CA GLY A 209 -35.89 27.32 -4.03
C GLY A 209 -36.19 27.92 -2.65
N THR A 210 -36.86 27.19 -1.77
CA THR A 210 -37.12 27.62 -0.39
C THR A 210 -36.29 26.78 0.56
N ALA A 211 -35.28 27.41 1.17
CA ALA A 211 -34.53 26.80 2.26
C ALA A 211 -35.47 26.61 3.46
N ILE A 212 -35.61 25.37 3.91
CA ILE A 212 -36.11 25.06 5.25
C ILE A 212 -34.89 24.68 6.09
N TYR A 213 -34.79 25.26 7.29
CA TYR A 213 -33.67 25.19 8.22
C TYR A 213 -33.39 23.76 8.70
#